data_AF-A0A6B1CGI2-F1
#
_entry.id   AF-A0A6B1CGI2-F1
#
_cell.length_a   1.000
_cell.length_b   1.000
_cell.length_c   1.000
_cell.angle_alpha   90.00
_cell.angle_beta   90.00
_cell.angle_gamma   90.00
#
_symmetry.space_group_name_H-M   'P 1'
#
loop_
_entity.id
_entity.type
_entity.pdbx_description
1 polymer ?
#
loop_
_entity_poly.entity_id
_entity_poly.type
_entity_poly.pdbx_seq_one_letter_code
_entity_poly.pdbx_strand_id
1 'polypeptide(L)'
;MSYIVVVYGAQKGPFSIAHAARRPHLPFMNFRYNRALILLLLACPVASLAQPSVAMFGYSLSMGSVTVDQEQLYRLSLRPDFPLGRLGIGLDLELFVERNGDLGSRGWKAGSSTQTFDSILRKIYYVRYGRPNDAVYVKIGALDNVTLGYGLIMDNYRNTLHYPGIKKTGLQFRIANFAGTNIGLEGVINNLQDFQEGGALIGLRTIGYAADLEVGVTFVADLDQYSGLRDSDSDGVPDPIDAFPDDGNFALDNDHDGVPDHIDSDDDNDGIIDADAGSGLSADIASALLGLNANYGNAFPIDQDVDRHKPFNKNHVGQDFFSILGVDLAYPLIRDLGLELKLYGQFATLIDDDDGLSSFEAQQQGVYPGNRQATGFGIAAPGLWLSLGPLNGQLDFRHFRRDFDSRYFDELYELDRAHLDLTTGQAQSKDARLGYSNDLSGFFGHLGTELGSYAYASISYQYLTGTGDPKQQIIASASLSRKLLKYFPHLKRAYAYFHKNNIGRNPNEDGSGRDDFFEPTEDTFYGFDVGLNIKEGASVRWDTRFFFERTANRRLQRHKVMTLETVFDF
;
A
#
# COMPACT_ATOMS: atom_id res chain seq x y z
N MET A 1 36.60 56.28 10.56
CA MET A 1 36.83 56.88 9.22
C MET A 1 35.50 56.93 8.48
N SER A 2 34.98 58.00 7.88
CA SER A 2 35.15 59.44 7.98
C SER A 2 33.86 60.03 7.38
N TYR A 3 33.24 60.95 8.14
CA TYR A 3 32.33 62.07 7.81
C TYR A 3 31.64 62.08 6.42
N ILE A 4 30.34 62.38 6.31
CA ILE A 4 29.82 63.76 6.38
C ILE A 4 28.30 63.78 6.68
N VAL A 5 27.95 64.78 7.49
CA VAL A 5 26.63 65.23 7.98
C VAL A 5 26.02 66.23 7.00
N VAL A 6 24.70 66.20 6.78
CA VAL A 6 23.88 67.43 6.63
C VAL A 6 22.51 67.21 7.29
N VAL A 7 22.21 68.07 8.26
CA VAL A 7 20.96 68.22 9.02
C VAL A 7 20.30 69.53 8.57
N TYR A 8 18.96 69.57 8.44
CA TYR A 8 18.04 70.70 8.72
C TYR A 8 16.61 70.14 8.56
N GLY A 9 15.59 70.43 9.36
CA GLY A 9 15.38 71.35 10.47
C GLY A 9 14.01 71.08 11.10
N ALA A 10 13.79 71.63 12.29
CA ALA A 10 12.74 71.29 13.26
C ALA A 10 11.50 72.23 13.23
N GLN A 11 10.54 71.88 14.12
CA GLN A 11 9.43 72.65 14.74
C GLN A 11 8.01 72.32 14.24
N LYS A 12 6.89 72.39 15.00
CA LYS A 12 6.51 72.22 16.43
C LYS A 12 4.99 72.58 16.51
N GLY A 13 4.10 71.66 16.88
CA GLY A 13 2.76 71.88 17.51
C GLY A 13 1.56 72.38 16.67
N PRO A 14 0.31 72.39 17.21
CA PRO A 14 -0.33 71.36 18.05
C PRO A 14 -1.84 71.08 17.72
N PHE A 15 -2.40 70.02 18.36
CA PHE A 15 -3.84 69.69 18.63
C PHE A 15 -4.95 69.84 17.56
N SER A 16 -5.64 68.74 17.24
CA SER A 16 -7.11 68.62 17.42
C SER A 16 -7.61 67.16 17.23
N ILE A 17 -8.74 66.86 17.86
CA ILE A 17 -9.36 65.58 18.20
C ILE A 17 -10.28 65.08 17.07
N ALA A 18 -10.27 63.77 16.75
CA ALA A 18 -11.47 63.01 16.37
C ALA A 18 -11.22 61.49 16.32
N HIS A 19 -12.21 60.74 16.80
CA HIS A 19 -12.33 59.28 16.83
C HIS A 19 -12.16 58.59 15.47
N ALA A 20 -11.58 57.37 15.46
CA ALA A 20 -12.17 56.16 14.86
C ALA A 20 -11.20 54.98 14.92
N ALA A 21 -11.71 53.83 15.36
CA ALA A 21 -11.03 52.54 15.43
C ALA A 21 -10.49 52.09 14.06
N ARG A 22 -9.21 51.70 14.01
CA ARG A 22 -8.57 51.08 12.84
C ARG A 22 -8.65 49.56 12.94
N ARG A 23 -9.30 48.92 11.96
CA ARG A 23 -9.05 47.54 11.54
C ARG A 23 -7.80 47.53 10.63
N PRO A 24 -6.96 46.48 10.64
CA PRO A 24 -5.85 46.37 9.70
C PRO A 24 -6.34 45.95 8.30
N HIS A 25 -5.79 46.60 7.28
CA HIS A 25 -6.01 46.33 5.86
C HIS A 25 -5.22 45.10 5.40
N LEU A 26 -5.91 44.14 4.78
CA LEU A 26 -5.33 43.13 3.88
C LEU A 26 -5.36 43.68 2.44
N PRO A 27 -4.35 43.42 1.59
CA PRO A 27 -4.35 43.86 0.21
C PRO A 27 -5.29 42.97 -0.64
N PHE A 28 -6.23 43.61 -1.34
CA PHE A 28 -7.09 42.96 -2.33
C PHE A 28 -6.29 42.62 -3.60
N MET A 29 -6.12 41.32 -3.89
CA MET A 29 -5.84 40.85 -5.25
C MET A 29 -7.13 40.83 -6.06
N ASN A 30 -7.24 41.72 -7.04
CA ASN A 30 -8.34 41.76 -8.00
C ASN A 30 -8.19 40.64 -9.04
N PHE A 31 -8.88 39.52 -8.87
CA PHE A 31 -9.17 38.60 -9.98
C PHE A 31 -10.46 39.03 -10.68
N ARG A 32 -10.32 39.56 -11.90
CA ARG A 32 -11.45 39.77 -12.82
C ARG A 32 -11.91 38.41 -13.34
N TYR A 33 -13.06 37.93 -12.87
CA TYR A 33 -13.72 36.73 -13.37
C TYR A 33 -14.29 36.97 -14.78
N ASN A 34 -13.70 36.33 -15.79
CA ASN A 34 -14.35 36.13 -17.09
C ASN A 34 -15.38 34.99 -16.97
N ARG A 35 -16.63 35.28 -17.33
CA ARG A 35 -17.79 34.38 -17.35
C ARG A 35 -17.73 33.29 -18.45
N ALA A 36 -16.59 32.65 -18.66
CA ALA A 36 -16.39 31.71 -19.77
C ALA A 36 -16.26 30.22 -19.36
N LEU A 37 -16.24 29.89 -18.07
CA LEU A 37 -16.00 28.50 -17.62
C LEU A 37 -17.26 27.66 -17.35
N ILE A 38 -18.46 28.25 -17.43
CA ILE A 38 -19.73 27.55 -17.07
C ILE A 38 -20.44 26.96 -18.31
N LEU A 39 -20.02 27.29 -19.53
CA LEU A 39 -20.71 26.88 -20.76
C LEU A 39 -20.13 25.63 -21.46
N LEU A 40 -19.06 25.02 -20.95
CA LEU A 40 -18.49 23.79 -21.52
C LEU A 40 -18.98 22.48 -20.87
N LEU A 41 -19.85 22.56 -19.84
CA LEU A 41 -20.37 21.40 -19.10
C LEU A 41 -21.75 20.90 -19.56
N LEU A 42 -22.38 21.54 -20.56
CA LEU A 42 -23.78 21.27 -20.94
C LEU A 42 -23.98 20.50 -22.26
N ALA A 43 -22.95 19.86 -22.81
CA ALA A 43 -23.07 19.03 -24.01
C ALA A 43 -22.61 17.59 -23.75
N CYS A 44 -23.33 16.87 -22.89
CA CYS A 44 -23.13 15.44 -22.71
C CYS A 44 -24.05 14.69 -23.70
N PRO A 45 -23.54 14.01 -24.74
CA PRO A 45 -24.39 13.15 -25.55
C PRO A 45 -24.82 11.95 -24.70
N VAL A 46 -26.11 11.67 -24.70
CA VAL A 46 -26.71 10.48 -24.08
C VAL A 46 -26.03 9.25 -24.69
N ALA A 47 -25.25 8.53 -23.90
CA ALA A 47 -24.62 7.29 -24.33
C ALA A 47 -25.73 6.24 -24.53
N SER A 48 -25.89 5.79 -25.77
CA SER A 48 -26.69 4.62 -26.13
C SER A 48 -26.26 3.43 -25.28
N LEU A 49 -27.21 2.79 -24.62
CA LEU A 49 -27.03 1.54 -23.88
C LEU A 49 -26.63 0.45 -24.88
N ALA A 50 -25.34 0.17 -24.97
CA ALA A 50 -24.84 -1.01 -25.66
C ALA A 50 -25.36 -2.25 -24.93
N GLN A 51 -26.03 -3.15 -25.65
CA GLN A 51 -26.36 -4.49 -25.15
C GLN A 51 -25.07 -5.16 -24.67
N PRO A 52 -25.09 -5.88 -23.53
CA PRO A 52 -23.92 -6.60 -23.08
C PRO A 52 -23.59 -7.68 -24.13
N SER A 53 -22.46 -7.52 -24.80
CA SER A 53 -21.87 -8.58 -25.62
C SER A 53 -21.75 -9.84 -24.76
N VAL A 54 -22.25 -10.97 -25.26
CA VAL A 54 -21.99 -12.28 -24.65
C VAL A 54 -20.47 -12.42 -24.58
N ALA A 55 -19.92 -12.42 -23.36
CA ALA A 55 -18.51 -12.70 -23.18
C ALA A 55 -18.29 -14.13 -23.68
N MET A 56 -17.46 -14.29 -24.71
CA MET A 56 -17.04 -15.60 -25.19
C MET A 56 -15.88 -16.10 -24.35
N PHE A 57 -15.74 -17.42 -24.27
CA PHE A 57 -14.49 -18.01 -23.82
C PHE A 57 -13.33 -17.37 -24.58
N GLY A 58 -12.34 -16.90 -23.84
CA GLY A 58 -11.11 -16.35 -24.39
C GLY A 58 -9.93 -16.88 -23.62
N TYR A 59 -8.76 -16.90 -24.23
CA TYR A 59 -7.53 -17.20 -23.52
C TYR A 59 -6.39 -16.33 -24.02
N SER A 60 -5.51 -15.93 -23.12
CA SER A 60 -4.29 -15.23 -23.49
C SER A 60 -3.07 -16.10 -23.22
N LEU A 61 -2.16 -16.19 -24.19
CA LEU A 61 -0.81 -16.68 -23.97
C LEU A 61 0.13 -15.48 -23.87
N SER A 62 0.99 -15.44 -22.86
CA SER A 62 1.97 -14.38 -22.69
C SER A 62 3.36 -14.97 -22.48
N MET A 63 4.35 -14.35 -23.10
CA MET A 63 5.77 -14.68 -22.92
C MET A 63 6.57 -13.40 -22.81
N GLY A 64 7.42 -13.29 -21.80
CA GLY A 64 8.16 -12.06 -21.56
C GLY A 64 9.17 -12.17 -20.43
N SER A 65 9.66 -11.02 -20.02
CA SER A 65 10.51 -10.90 -18.85
C SER A 65 9.85 -10.08 -17.76
N VAL A 66 10.07 -10.51 -16.52
CA VAL A 66 9.74 -9.79 -15.30
C VAL A 66 11.06 -9.42 -14.65
N THR A 67 11.29 -8.13 -14.45
CA THR A 67 12.43 -7.63 -13.71
C THR A 67 11.95 -7.12 -12.37
N VAL A 68 12.50 -7.66 -11.29
CA VAL A 68 12.33 -7.16 -9.92
C VAL A 68 13.71 -6.72 -9.48
N ASP A 69 13.89 -5.41 -9.33
CA ASP A 69 15.19 -4.78 -9.03
C ASP A 69 16.29 -5.14 -10.04
N GLN A 70 17.29 -5.94 -9.65
CA GLN A 70 18.38 -6.40 -10.53
C GLN A 70 18.16 -7.80 -11.09
N GLU A 71 17.16 -8.53 -10.61
CA GLU A 71 16.87 -9.88 -11.07
C GLU A 71 15.90 -9.86 -12.24
N GLN A 72 16.26 -10.59 -13.30
CA GLN A 72 15.40 -10.77 -14.47
C GLN A 72 14.99 -12.23 -14.58
N LEU A 73 13.68 -12.46 -14.53
CA LEU A 73 13.04 -13.75 -14.73
C LEU A 73 12.34 -13.77 -16.09
N TYR A 74 12.35 -14.92 -16.76
CA TYR A 74 11.51 -15.12 -17.94
C TYR A 74 10.22 -15.82 -17.52
N ARG A 75 9.10 -15.37 -18.07
CA ARG A 75 7.77 -15.85 -17.71
C ARG A 75 7.01 -16.27 -18.95
N LEU A 76 6.45 -17.48 -18.90
CA LEU A 76 5.44 -17.97 -19.81
C LEU A 76 4.13 -18.10 -19.02
N SER A 77 3.02 -17.53 -19.49
CA SER A 77 1.73 -17.57 -18.79
C SER A 77 0.56 -17.82 -19.75
N LEU A 78 -0.28 -18.79 -19.42
CA LEU A 78 -1.53 -19.10 -20.09
C LEU A 78 -2.70 -18.69 -19.18
N ARG A 79 -3.57 -17.80 -19.67
CA ARG A 79 -4.71 -17.26 -18.90
C ARG A 79 -6.03 -17.51 -19.62
N PRO A 80 -6.66 -18.68 -19.45
CA PRO A 80 -8.02 -18.91 -19.92
C PRO A 80 -9.02 -18.15 -19.05
N ASP A 81 -10.03 -17.57 -19.70
CA ASP A 81 -11.17 -16.87 -19.10
C ASP A 81 -12.47 -17.56 -19.54
N PHE A 82 -13.19 -18.10 -18.55
CA PHE A 82 -14.44 -18.83 -18.74
C PHE A 82 -15.64 -18.00 -18.23
N PRO A 83 -16.36 -17.29 -19.11
CA PRO A 83 -17.53 -16.49 -18.76
C PRO A 83 -18.82 -17.33 -18.71
N LEU A 84 -18.98 -18.14 -17.67
CA LEU A 84 -20.13 -19.01 -17.43
C LEU A 84 -21.35 -18.25 -16.85
N GLY A 85 -21.91 -17.34 -17.64
CA GLY A 85 -23.08 -16.53 -17.24
C GLY A 85 -22.74 -15.53 -16.14
N ARG A 86 -23.31 -15.71 -14.93
CA ARG A 86 -22.94 -14.91 -13.74
C ARG A 86 -21.62 -15.39 -13.14
N LEU A 87 -21.24 -16.65 -13.33
CA LEU A 87 -19.96 -17.19 -12.90
C LEU A 87 -18.89 -16.80 -13.93
N GLY A 88 -17.72 -16.39 -13.46
CA GLY A 88 -16.53 -16.16 -14.28
C GLY A 88 -15.32 -16.80 -13.62
N ILE A 89 -14.50 -17.51 -14.39
CA ILE A 89 -13.27 -18.13 -13.90
C ILE A 89 -12.12 -17.69 -14.80
N GLY A 90 -11.17 -16.94 -14.23
CA GLY A 90 -9.90 -16.61 -14.87
C GLY A 90 -8.77 -17.37 -14.19
N LEU A 91 -8.00 -18.13 -14.95
CA LEU A 91 -6.80 -18.81 -14.45
C LEU A 91 -5.54 -18.02 -14.85
N ASP A 92 -4.43 -18.29 -14.16
CA ASP A 92 -3.09 -17.82 -14.53
C ASP A 92 -2.11 -18.97 -14.32
N LEU A 93 -1.91 -19.74 -15.39
CA LEU A 93 -1.01 -20.88 -15.40
C LEU A 93 0.34 -20.42 -15.91
N GLU A 94 1.26 -20.15 -15.00
CA GLU A 94 2.56 -19.59 -15.33
C GLU A 94 3.72 -20.54 -15.02
N LEU A 95 4.79 -20.38 -15.80
CA LEU A 95 6.06 -21.04 -15.63
C LEU A 95 7.14 -19.95 -15.67
N PHE A 96 8.07 -20.02 -14.72
CA PHE A 96 9.24 -19.16 -14.70
C PHE A 96 10.45 -19.94 -15.22
N VAL A 97 11.28 -19.29 -16.02
CA VAL A 97 12.56 -19.82 -16.48
C VAL A 97 13.65 -18.94 -15.88
N GLU A 98 14.58 -19.59 -15.20
CA GLU A 98 15.72 -18.95 -14.54
C GLU A 98 16.80 -18.58 -15.55
N ARG A 99 17.79 -17.80 -15.10
CA ARG A 99 18.86 -17.28 -15.97
C ARG A 99 19.75 -18.38 -16.55
N ASN A 100 19.92 -19.49 -15.82
CA ASN A 100 20.65 -20.68 -16.26
C ASN A 100 19.85 -21.52 -17.29
N GLY A 101 18.58 -21.20 -17.54
CA GLY A 101 17.69 -21.91 -18.45
C GLY A 101 16.82 -22.98 -17.78
N ASP A 102 16.98 -23.19 -16.47
CA ASP A 102 16.17 -24.16 -15.73
C ASP A 102 14.76 -23.64 -15.49
N LEU A 103 13.80 -24.57 -15.36
CA LEU A 103 12.45 -24.22 -14.92
C LEU A 103 12.50 -23.89 -13.43
N GLY A 104 12.15 -22.66 -13.08
CA GLY A 104 12.10 -22.23 -11.69
C GLY A 104 10.96 -22.94 -10.95
N SER A 105 11.22 -23.31 -9.69
CA SER A 105 10.21 -23.88 -8.78
C SER A 105 9.15 -22.86 -8.35
N ARG A 106 9.35 -21.57 -8.67
CA ARG A 106 8.46 -20.46 -8.31
C ARG A 106 7.02 -20.74 -8.71
N GLY A 107 6.15 -20.82 -7.71
CA GLY A 107 4.72 -21.09 -7.88
C GLY A 107 4.37 -22.56 -8.14
N TRP A 108 5.33 -23.47 -8.01
CA TRP A 108 5.17 -24.92 -8.16
C TRP A 108 5.93 -25.65 -7.03
N LYS A 109 5.70 -25.23 -5.78
CA LYS A 109 6.29 -25.87 -4.59
C LYS A 109 5.25 -26.80 -3.95
N ALA A 110 5.72 -27.93 -3.42
CA ALA A 110 4.88 -28.95 -2.76
C ALA A 110 5.59 -29.59 -1.55
N GLY A 111 6.59 -28.92 -0.99
CA GLY A 111 7.37 -29.42 0.15
C GLY A 111 6.57 -29.40 1.46
N SER A 112 5.87 -28.29 1.73
CA SER A 112 4.98 -28.13 2.89
C SER A 112 3.51 -27.95 2.51
N SER A 113 2.62 -28.01 3.51
CA SER A 113 1.20 -27.70 3.32
C SER A 113 0.97 -26.25 2.88
N THR A 114 1.74 -25.31 3.45
CA THR A 114 1.75 -23.88 3.08
C THR A 114 2.16 -23.69 1.63
N GLN A 115 3.30 -24.25 1.24
CA GLN A 115 3.79 -24.20 -0.15
C GLN A 115 2.80 -24.80 -1.16
N THR A 116 2.14 -25.89 -0.80
CA THR A 116 1.14 -26.55 -1.65
C THR A 116 -0.11 -25.68 -1.83
N PHE A 117 -0.63 -25.11 -0.74
CA PHE A 117 -1.81 -24.23 -0.76
C PHE A 117 -1.55 -22.98 -1.61
N ASP A 118 -0.40 -22.33 -1.39
CA ASP A 118 0.05 -21.17 -2.15
C ASP A 118 0.16 -21.47 -3.65
N SER A 119 0.76 -22.61 -3.98
CA SER A 119 0.94 -23.03 -5.38
C SER A 119 -0.40 -23.24 -6.09
N ILE A 120 -1.43 -23.74 -5.39
CA ILE A 120 -2.79 -23.92 -5.94
C ILE A 120 -3.46 -22.56 -6.14
N LEU A 121 -3.50 -21.71 -5.11
CA LEU A 121 -4.17 -20.41 -5.18
C LEU A 121 -3.56 -19.51 -6.25
N ARG A 122 -2.23 -19.58 -6.42
CA ARG A 122 -1.51 -18.87 -7.47
C ARG A 122 -2.00 -19.21 -8.89
N LYS A 123 -2.64 -20.36 -9.14
CA LYS A 123 -3.22 -20.71 -10.46
C LYS A 123 -4.53 -20.00 -10.75
N ILE A 124 -5.18 -19.41 -9.75
CA ILE A 124 -6.46 -18.73 -9.88
C ILE A 124 -6.19 -17.22 -10.02
N TYR A 125 -6.54 -16.61 -11.15
CA TYR A 125 -6.51 -15.14 -11.26
C TYR A 125 -7.77 -14.54 -10.65
N TYR A 126 -8.93 -15.10 -10.98
CA TYR A 126 -10.16 -14.87 -10.25
C TYR A 126 -11.17 -16.01 -10.39
N VAL A 127 -12.02 -16.18 -9.39
CA VAL A 127 -13.34 -16.81 -9.51
C VAL A 127 -14.35 -15.78 -9.05
N ARG A 128 -15.34 -15.44 -9.87
CA ARG A 128 -16.35 -14.43 -9.54
C ARG A 128 -17.76 -14.92 -9.80
N TYR A 129 -18.70 -14.48 -8.98
CA TYR A 129 -20.13 -14.56 -9.22
C TYR A 129 -20.71 -13.14 -9.28
N GLY A 130 -21.34 -12.79 -10.39
CA GLY A 130 -21.89 -11.46 -10.65
C GLY A 130 -20.84 -10.42 -11.08
N ARG A 131 -21.26 -9.16 -11.07
CA ARG A 131 -20.46 -7.96 -11.32
C ARG A 131 -20.60 -6.98 -10.14
N PRO A 132 -19.69 -6.00 -9.96
CA PRO A 132 -19.72 -5.10 -8.80
C PRO A 132 -21.05 -4.38 -8.51
N ASN A 133 -21.86 -4.12 -9.55
CA ASN A 133 -23.17 -3.45 -9.42
C ASN A 133 -24.36 -4.42 -9.30
N ASP A 134 -24.13 -5.74 -9.33
CA ASP A 134 -25.18 -6.73 -9.16
C ASP A 134 -25.61 -6.80 -7.68
N ALA A 135 -26.85 -7.26 -7.44
CA ALA A 135 -27.38 -7.43 -6.08
C ALA A 135 -26.58 -8.45 -5.23
N VAL A 136 -25.89 -9.38 -5.88
CA VAL A 136 -24.93 -10.29 -5.25
C VAL A 136 -23.69 -10.34 -6.14
N TYR A 137 -22.56 -9.98 -5.54
CA TYR A 137 -21.24 -10.03 -6.13
C TYR A 137 -20.29 -10.72 -5.16
N VAL A 138 -19.53 -11.69 -5.64
CA VAL A 138 -18.43 -12.32 -4.90
C VAL A 138 -17.28 -12.50 -5.87
N LYS A 139 -16.05 -12.18 -5.47
CA LYS A 139 -14.83 -12.42 -6.24
C LYS A 139 -13.75 -12.93 -5.30
N ILE A 140 -13.14 -14.05 -5.65
CA ILE A 140 -11.93 -14.59 -5.05
C ILE A 140 -10.81 -14.39 -6.07
N GLY A 141 -9.64 -13.89 -5.68
CA GLY A 141 -8.49 -13.64 -6.57
C GLY A 141 -7.93 -12.23 -6.47
N ALA A 142 -7.49 -11.69 -7.61
CA ALA A 142 -6.92 -10.35 -7.71
C ALA A 142 -7.91 -9.25 -7.27
N LEU A 143 -7.48 -8.36 -6.37
CA LEU A 143 -8.20 -7.17 -5.95
C LEU A 143 -7.48 -5.93 -6.49
N ASP A 144 -8.11 -5.22 -7.42
CA ASP A 144 -7.46 -4.14 -8.16
C ASP A 144 -7.84 -2.74 -7.67
N ASN A 145 -9.01 -2.62 -7.04
CA ASN A 145 -9.55 -1.39 -6.47
C ASN A 145 -10.73 -1.75 -5.56
N VAL A 146 -10.52 -1.65 -4.25
CA VAL A 146 -11.55 -1.83 -3.23
C VAL A 146 -11.63 -0.55 -2.37
N THR A 147 -12.81 0.03 -2.32
CA THR A 147 -13.15 1.16 -1.44
C THR A 147 -14.36 0.78 -0.61
N LEU A 148 -14.34 1.07 0.69
CA LEU A 148 -15.49 0.90 1.58
C LEU A 148 -16.05 2.27 1.98
N GLY A 149 -17.38 2.40 1.95
CA GLY A 149 -18.06 3.66 2.27
C GLY A 149 -17.66 4.79 1.32
N TYR A 150 -17.27 5.93 1.88
CA TYR A 150 -16.79 7.09 1.12
C TYR A 150 -15.27 7.26 1.25
N GLY A 151 -14.54 6.17 1.54
CA GLY A 151 -13.08 6.10 1.46
C GLY A 151 -12.31 6.73 2.63
N LEU A 152 -12.92 6.91 3.81
CA LEU A 152 -12.17 7.42 4.98
C LEU A 152 -11.22 6.36 5.55
N ILE A 153 -11.63 5.09 5.61
CA ILE A 153 -10.85 3.99 6.21
C ILE A 153 -10.03 3.25 5.15
N MET A 154 -10.71 2.75 4.11
CA MET A 154 -10.12 2.00 3.00
C MET A 154 -10.56 2.61 1.68
N ASP A 155 -9.59 2.97 0.84
CA ASP A 155 -9.84 3.57 -0.46
C ASP A 155 -8.78 3.16 -1.47
N ASN A 156 -9.22 2.69 -2.64
CA ASN A 156 -8.34 2.22 -3.71
C ASN A 156 -7.41 1.06 -3.29
N TYR A 157 -7.78 0.28 -2.28
CA TYR A 157 -7.01 -0.86 -1.81
C TYR A 157 -6.84 -1.91 -2.92
N ARG A 158 -5.64 -2.51 -2.99
CA ARG A 158 -5.32 -3.55 -3.96
C ARG A 158 -4.28 -4.54 -3.42
N ASN A 159 -4.41 -5.80 -3.82
CA ASN A 159 -3.43 -6.85 -3.50
C ASN A 159 -2.55 -7.24 -4.71
N THR A 160 -2.68 -6.52 -5.82
CA THR A 160 -2.01 -6.84 -7.10
C THR A 160 -0.71 -6.07 -7.34
N LEU A 161 -0.21 -5.36 -6.34
CA LEU A 161 0.92 -4.44 -6.52
C LEU A 161 2.25 -5.15 -6.85
N HIS A 162 2.50 -6.30 -6.23
CA HIS A 162 3.67 -7.15 -6.50
C HIS A 162 3.49 -8.13 -7.66
N TYR A 163 2.32 -8.16 -8.30
CA TYR A 163 2.06 -9.06 -9.41
C TYR A 163 2.94 -8.69 -10.63
N PRO A 164 3.57 -9.66 -11.32
CA PRO A 164 3.40 -11.11 -11.17
C PRO A 164 4.40 -11.81 -10.24
N GLY A 165 5.35 -11.09 -9.62
CA GLY A 165 6.36 -11.68 -8.74
C GLY A 165 5.76 -12.42 -7.55
N ILE A 166 4.94 -11.71 -6.78
CA ILE A 166 4.13 -12.24 -5.67
C ILE A 166 2.67 -12.15 -6.07
N LYS A 167 1.92 -13.23 -5.85
CA LYS A 167 0.50 -13.30 -6.17
C LYS A 167 -0.32 -13.56 -4.93
N LYS A 168 -1.09 -12.56 -4.53
CA LYS A 168 -2.02 -12.59 -3.41
C LYS A 168 -3.43 -12.94 -3.91
N THR A 169 -4.17 -13.75 -3.16
CA THR A 169 -5.53 -14.20 -3.53
C THR A 169 -6.51 -13.65 -2.50
N GLY A 170 -7.16 -12.55 -2.82
CA GLY A 170 -8.10 -11.90 -1.91
C GLY A 170 -9.52 -12.41 -2.08
N LEU A 171 -10.43 -11.90 -1.26
CA LEU A 171 -11.87 -12.08 -1.39
C LEU A 171 -12.53 -10.70 -1.35
N GLN A 172 -13.52 -10.47 -2.20
CA GLN A 172 -14.38 -9.29 -2.18
C GLN A 172 -15.82 -9.74 -2.35
N PHE A 173 -16.74 -9.17 -1.58
CA PHE A 173 -18.16 -9.42 -1.77
C PHE A 173 -19.01 -8.17 -1.56
N ARG A 174 -20.18 -8.18 -2.21
CA ARG A 174 -21.26 -7.23 -2.02
C ARG A 174 -22.58 -7.99 -2.08
N ILE A 175 -23.42 -7.82 -1.08
CA ILE A 175 -24.77 -8.37 -1.00
C ILE A 175 -25.70 -7.19 -0.72
N ALA A 176 -26.54 -6.81 -1.67
CA ALA A 176 -27.38 -5.62 -1.55
C ALA A 176 -28.51 -5.78 -0.51
N ASN A 177 -29.07 -7.00 -0.38
CA ASN A 177 -30.17 -7.32 0.54
C ASN A 177 -29.84 -8.60 1.29
N PHE A 178 -29.26 -8.49 2.47
CA PHE A 178 -28.91 -9.63 3.30
C PHE A 178 -30.15 -10.20 4.00
N ALA A 179 -30.33 -11.52 3.91
CA ALA A 179 -31.42 -12.25 4.57
C ALA A 179 -32.84 -11.69 4.32
N GLY A 180 -33.08 -11.09 3.15
CA GLY A 180 -34.38 -10.49 2.80
C GLY A 180 -34.68 -9.15 3.50
N THR A 181 -33.68 -8.55 4.14
CA THR A 181 -33.76 -7.21 4.74
C THR A 181 -33.28 -6.13 3.75
N ASN A 182 -33.54 -4.86 4.06
CA ASN A 182 -32.96 -3.70 3.34
C ASN A 182 -31.53 -3.37 3.80
N ILE A 183 -30.82 -4.34 4.40
CA ILE A 183 -29.44 -4.20 4.85
C ILE A 183 -28.52 -4.76 3.79
N GLY A 184 -27.60 -3.93 3.30
CA GLY A 184 -26.48 -4.33 2.45
C GLY A 184 -25.25 -4.72 3.25
N LEU A 185 -24.46 -5.63 2.70
CA LEU A 185 -23.15 -6.02 3.21
C LEU A 185 -22.10 -5.85 2.11
N GLU A 186 -20.96 -5.27 2.44
CA GLU A 186 -19.76 -5.20 1.61
C GLU A 186 -18.60 -5.72 2.44
N GLY A 187 -17.68 -6.48 1.83
CA GLY A 187 -16.51 -6.91 2.57
C GLY A 187 -15.36 -7.37 1.70
N VAL A 188 -14.21 -7.48 2.34
CA VAL A 188 -12.93 -7.76 1.72
C VAL A 188 -12.04 -8.59 2.65
N ILE A 189 -11.25 -9.49 2.08
CA ILE A 189 -10.08 -10.09 2.70
C ILE A 189 -8.90 -9.82 1.76
N ASN A 190 -7.80 -9.28 2.27
CA ASN A 190 -6.65 -8.89 1.43
C ASN A 190 -6.04 -10.09 0.70
N ASN A 191 -5.79 -11.17 1.44
CA ASN A 191 -5.05 -12.34 1.00
C ASN A 191 -5.44 -13.56 1.85
N LEU A 192 -5.90 -14.64 1.21
CA LEU A 192 -6.30 -15.87 1.89
C LEU A 192 -5.09 -16.68 2.41
N GLN A 193 -3.93 -16.49 1.79
CA GLN A 193 -2.68 -17.12 2.22
C GLN A 193 -2.24 -16.64 3.61
N ASP A 194 -2.54 -15.39 3.98
CA ASP A 194 -2.09 -14.81 5.25
C ASP A 194 -2.69 -15.51 6.49
N PHE A 195 -3.76 -16.29 6.34
CA PHE A 195 -4.27 -17.12 7.44
C PHE A 195 -3.30 -18.24 7.85
N GLN A 196 -2.30 -18.55 7.03
CA GLN A 196 -1.20 -19.46 7.37
C GLN A 196 -0.02 -18.72 8.03
N GLU A 197 -0.02 -17.39 8.02
CA GLU A 197 1.12 -16.52 8.39
C GLU A 197 0.89 -15.73 9.67
N GLY A 198 -0.28 -15.87 10.29
CA GLY A 198 -0.69 -15.18 11.52
C GLY A 198 -2.08 -14.55 11.42
N GLY A 199 -2.40 -13.90 10.30
CA GLY A 199 -3.64 -13.17 10.13
C GLY A 199 -3.77 -12.39 8.82
N ALA A 200 -4.98 -12.37 8.27
CA ALA A 200 -5.32 -11.55 7.10
C ALA A 200 -5.87 -10.17 7.51
N LEU A 201 -5.83 -9.20 6.60
CA LEU A 201 -6.66 -8.01 6.67
C LEU A 201 -8.09 -8.34 6.24
N ILE A 202 -9.06 -7.95 7.07
CA ILE A 202 -10.49 -8.16 6.87
C ILE A 202 -11.23 -6.82 6.97
N GLY A 203 -12.05 -6.51 5.97
CA GLY A 203 -12.96 -5.37 5.99
C GLY A 203 -14.41 -5.80 5.85
N LEU A 204 -15.30 -5.19 6.63
CA LEU A 204 -16.74 -5.37 6.57
C LEU A 204 -17.45 -4.02 6.69
N ARG A 205 -18.39 -3.75 5.80
CA ARG A 205 -19.32 -2.63 5.90
C ARG A 205 -20.75 -3.15 5.86
N THR A 206 -21.56 -2.71 6.81
CA THR A 206 -23.01 -2.92 6.84
C THR A 206 -23.69 -1.60 6.48
N ILE A 207 -24.76 -1.66 5.68
CA ILE A 207 -25.40 -0.47 5.11
C ILE A 207 -26.91 -0.62 5.24
N GLY A 208 -27.59 0.38 5.80
CA GLY A 208 -29.05 0.42 5.88
C GLY A 208 -29.59 1.77 5.42
N TYR A 209 -30.91 1.82 5.23
CA TYR A 209 -31.62 3.04 4.84
C TYR A 209 -32.74 3.36 5.83
N ALA A 210 -32.74 4.59 6.34
CA ALA A 210 -33.83 5.17 7.11
C ALA A 210 -34.48 6.29 6.29
N ALA A 211 -35.60 5.99 5.64
CA ALA A 211 -36.12 6.78 4.53
C ALA A 211 -35.03 6.95 3.44
N ASP A 212 -34.67 8.18 3.08
CA ASP A 212 -33.61 8.46 2.10
C ASP A 212 -32.20 8.56 2.70
N LEU A 213 -32.06 8.50 4.03
CA LEU A 213 -30.77 8.55 4.70
C LEU A 213 -30.10 7.17 4.65
N GLU A 214 -28.96 7.10 3.97
CA GLU A 214 -28.02 5.97 4.03
C GLU A 214 -27.23 6.04 5.35
N VAL A 215 -27.14 4.91 6.04
CA VAL A 215 -26.34 4.74 7.27
C VAL A 215 -25.44 3.52 7.09
N GLY A 216 -24.13 3.73 7.18
CA GLY A 216 -23.12 2.70 7.08
C GLY A 216 -22.34 2.55 8.39
N VAL A 217 -21.95 1.32 8.71
CA VAL A 217 -20.96 1.00 9.76
C VAL A 217 -19.88 0.16 9.11
N THR A 218 -18.63 0.61 9.20
CA THR A 218 -17.46 -0.02 8.59
C THR A 218 -16.48 -0.43 9.67
N PHE A 219 -15.98 -1.66 9.62
CA PHE A 219 -14.91 -2.17 10.46
C PHE A 219 -13.86 -2.80 9.55
N VAL A 220 -12.61 -2.36 9.67
CA VAL A 220 -11.47 -2.96 8.97
C VAL A 220 -10.41 -3.27 10.00
N ALA A 221 -9.91 -4.50 10.00
CA ALA A 221 -8.88 -4.97 10.91
C ALA A 221 -7.81 -5.73 10.13
N ASP A 222 -6.56 -5.49 10.46
CA ASP A 222 -5.47 -6.41 10.21
C ASP A 222 -5.31 -7.30 11.44
N LEU A 223 -5.41 -8.61 11.24
CA LEU A 223 -5.31 -9.57 12.34
C LEU A 223 -3.87 -9.78 12.82
N ASP A 224 -2.89 -9.45 11.97
CA ASP A 224 -1.46 -9.47 12.28
C ASP A 224 -0.72 -8.74 11.13
N GLN A 225 -0.20 -7.54 11.35
CA GLN A 225 0.48 -6.81 10.26
C GLN A 225 1.77 -7.50 9.81
N TYR A 226 2.46 -8.24 10.70
CA TYR A 226 3.68 -8.99 10.36
C TYR A 226 3.42 -10.18 9.44
N SER A 227 2.17 -10.64 9.28
CA SER A 227 1.78 -11.63 8.27
C SER A 227 2.06 -11.17 6.83
N GLY A 228 2.32 -9.87 6.61
CA GLY A 228 2.80 -9.37 5.32
C GLY A 228 4.21 -9.83 4.94
N LEU A 229 5.03 -10.19 5.93
CA LEU A 229 6.35 -10.78 5.76
C LEU A 229 6.18 -12.29 5.60
N ARG A 230 6.52 -12.85 4.44
CA ARG A 230 6.24 -14.25 4.13
C ARG A 230 7.28 -15.18 4.72
N ASP A 231 6.86 -16.34 5.21
CA ASP A 231 7.70 -17.39 5.78
C ASP A 231 7.31 -18.74 5.13
N SER A 232 8.09 -19.17 4.14
CA SER A 232 7.75 -20.25 3.22
C SER A 232 7.89 -21.66 3.82
N ASP A 233 8.73 -21.85 4.84
CA ASP A 233 8.94 -23.12 5.51
C ASP A 233 8.42 -23.16 6.97
N SER A 234 7.95 -22.02 7.46
CA SER A 234 7.20 -21.85 8.70
C SER A 234 8.04 -22.03 9.97
N ASP A 235 9.30 -21.59 9.95
CA ASP A 235 10.20 -21.61 11.11
C ASP A 235 10.19 -20.31 11.95
N GLY A 236 9.47 -19.30 11.47
CA GLY A 236 9.25 -18.00 12.11
C GLY A 236 10.09 -16.86 11.54
N VAL A 237 11.13 -17.13 10.75
CA VAL A 237 11.98 -16.09 10.15
C VAL A 237 11.49 -15.80 8.71
N PRO A 238 11.21 -14.55 8.34
CA PRO A 238 10.74 -14.24 6.99
C PRO A 238 11.77 -14.55 5.89
N ASP A 239 11.30 -15.06 4.74
CA ASP A 239 12.11 -15.43 3.57
C ASP A 239 13.22 -14.42 3.18
N PRO A 240 13.02 -13.07 3.26
CA PRO A 240 14.05 -12.12 2.85
C PRO A 240 15.26 -11.99 3.80
N ILE A 241 15.14 -12.46 5.04
CA ILE A 241 16.20 -12.40 6.08
C ILE A 241 16.57 -13.78 6.62
N ASP A 242 15.95 -14.82 6.09
CA ASP A 242 16.25 -16.22 6.40
C ASP A 242 17.40 -16.70 5.51
N ALA A 243 18.43 -17.28 6.12
CA ALA A 243 19.57 -17.86 5.42
C ALA A 243 19.19 -19.17 4.67
N PHE A 244 18.17 -19.89 5.13
CA PHE A 244 17.71 -21.16 4.60
C PHE A 244 16.18 -21.19 4.37
N PRO A 245 15.61 -20.31 3.51
CA PRO A 245 14.16 -20.06 3.35
C PRO A 245 13.31 -21.20 2.77
N ASP A 246 13.87 -22.40 2.66
CA ASP A 246 13.24 -23.62 2.18
C ASP A 246 13.50 -24.82 3.12
N ASP A 247 14.16 -24.62 4.27
CA ASP A 247 14.50 -25.63 5.28
C ASP A 247 14.21 -25.12 6.70
N GLY A 248 12.97 -25.30 7.15
CA GLY A 248 12.53 -24.79 8.47
C GLY A 248 13.12 -25.47 9.70
N ASN A 249 14.25 -26.19 9.56
CA ASN A 249 15.11 -26.55 10.69
C ASN A 249 16.19 -25.50 10.96
N PHE A 250 16.52 -24.65 9.97
CA PHE A 250 17.64 -23.73 10.00
C PHE A 250 17.18 -22.36 9.50
N ALA A 251 17.57 -21.29 10.20
CA ALA A 251 17.18 -19.92 9.82
C ALA A 251 18.35 -18.94 9.79
N LEU A 252 19.39 -19.22 10.58
CA LEU A 252 20.48 -18.30 10.89
C LEU A 252 21.82 -18.85 10.38
N ASP A 253 22.62 -17.95 9.82
CA ASP A 253 23.97 -18.14 9.29
C ASP A 253 24.71 -16.80 9.52
N ASN A 254 25.24 -16.62 10.73
CA ASN A 254 25.70 -15.34 11.26
C ASN A 254 26.97 -14.84 10.55
N ASP A 255 27.86 -15.73 10.12
CA ASP A 255 29.07 -15.42 9.34
C ASP A 255 28.90 -15.56 7.82
N HIS A 256 27.77 -16.10 7.37
CA HIS A 256 27.38 -16.29 5.97
C HIS A 256 28.28 -17.29 5.19
N ASP A 257 28.81 -18.31 5.87
CA ASP A 257 29.62 -19.35 5.23
C ASP A 257 28.79 -20.51 4.63
N GLY A 258 27.48 -20.54 4.92
CA GLY A 258 26.52 -21.54 4.47
C GLY A 258 26.33 -22.72 5.44
N VAL A 259 26.95 -22.69 6.61
CA VAL A 259 26.72 -23.61 7.73
C VAL A 259 25.75 -22.95 8.72
N PRO A 260 24.62 -23.59 9.06
CA PRO A 260 23.70 -23.02 10.03
C PRO A 260 24.32 -22.86 11.43
N ASP A 261 24.08 -21.72 12.10
CA ASP A 261 24.64 -21.38 13.43
C ASP A 261 24.56 -22.53 14.45
N HIS A 262 23.41 -23.20 14.53
CA HIS A 262 23.17 -24.25 15.52
C HIS A 262 24.06 -25.51 15.37
N ILE A 263 24.84 -25.63 14.28
CA ILE A 263 25.84 -26.68 14.07
C ILE A 263 27.20 -26.10 13.66
N ASP A 264 27.35 -24.78 13.72
CA ASP A 264 28.63 -24.10 13.55
C ASP A 264 29.25 -23.82 14.92
N SER A 265 30.54 -24.11 15.04
CA SER A 265 31.28 -23.97 16.29
C SER A 265 32.14 -22.70 16.37
N ASP A 266 32.05 -21.84 15.36
CA ASP A 266 32.73 -20.55 15.20
C ASP A 266 31.82 -19.64 14.36
N ASP A 267 30.58 -19.42 14.83
CA ASP A 267 29.47 -18.85 14.04
C ASP A 267 29.56 -17.33 13.82
N ASP A 268 30.56 -16.67 14.41
CA ASP A 268 30.96 -15.30 14.05
C ASP A 268 32.31 -15.22 13.32
N ASN A 269 32.94 -16.38 13.09
CA ASN A 269 34.17 -16.58 12.32
C ASN A 269 35.33 -15.69 12.78
N ASP A 270 35.43 -15.47 14.09
CA ASP A 270 36.54 -14.74 14.70
C ASP A 270 37.81 -15.62 14.84
N GLY A 271 37.67 -16.92 14.57
CA GLY A 271 38.73 -17.92 14.61
C GLY A 271 38.93 -18.56 15.99
N ILE A 272 37.98 -18.35 16.91
CA ILE A 272 37.93 -18.88 18.27
C ILE A 272 36.67 -19.74 18.38
N ILE A 273 36.80 -20.94 18.97
CA ILE A 273 35.64 -21.83 19.12
C ILE A 273 34.65 -21.27 20.15
N ASP A 274 33.38 -21.22 19.76
CA ASP A 274 32.25 -20.88 20.60
C ASP A 274 31.97 -21.98 21.62
N ALA A 275 31.77 -21.60 22.88
CA ALA A 275 31.46 -22.50 23.98
C ALA A 275 30.22 -22.07 24.78
N ASP A 276 29.37 -21.26 24.16
CA ASP A 276 28.11 -20.77 24.73
C ASP A 276 26.92 -21.68 24.35
N ALA A 277 25.70 -21.28 24.71
CA ALA A 277 24.51 -22.06 24.43
C ALA A 277 24.11 -22.09 22.94
N GLY A 278 24.59 -21.14 22.14
CA GLY A 278 24.31 -21.04 20.70
C GLY A 278 25.23 -21.90 19.82
N SER A 279 26.45 -22.20 20.29
CA SER A 279 27.54 -22.90 19.56
C SER A 279 27.26 -24.27 18.92
N GLY A 280 26.05 -24.82 19.04
CA GLY A 280 25.72 -26.18 18.61
C GLY A 280 26.41 -27.32 19.37
N LEU A 281 27.31 -27.00 20.30
CA LEU A 281 28.06 -27.99 21.07
C LEU A 281 27.19 -28.63 22.16
N SER A 282 27.35 -29.94 22.34
CA SER A 282 26.76 -30.60 23.52
C SER A 282 27.32 -30.01 24.82
N ALA A 283 26.49 -29.95 25.87
CA ALA A 283 26.87 -29.40 27.17
C ALA A 283 28.15 -30.00 27.75
N ASP A 284 28.43 -31.29 27.49
CA ASP A 284 29.65 -31.97 27.93
C ASP A 284 30.90 -31.45 27.20
N ILE A 285 30.79 -31.20 25.89
CA ILE A 285 31.89 -30.63 25.09
C ILE A 285 32.15 -29.19 25.49
N ALA A 286 31.10 -28.35 25.55
CA ALA A 286 31.23 -26.96 25.99
C ALA A 286 31.88 -26.86 27.38
N SER A 287 31.45 -27.70 28.33
CA SER A 287 32.07 -27.77 29.67
C SER A 287 33.53 -28.20 29.65
N ALA A 288 33.90 -29.13 28.75
CA ALA A 288 35.29 -29.55 28.60
C ALA A 288 36.16 -28.44 28.02
N LEU A 289 35.67 -27.69 27.02
CA LEU A 289 36.36 -26.54 26.43
C LEU A 289 36.56 -25.42 27.46
N LEU A 290 35.53 -25.10 28.24
CA LEU A 290 35.60 -24.17 29.38
C LEU A 290 36.68 -24.61 30.39
N GLY A 291 36.75 -25.90 30.70
CA GLY A 291 37.78 -26.47 31.56
C GLY A 291 39.20 -26.35 30.98
N LEU A 292 39.37 -26.50 29.67
CA LEU A 292 40.66 -26.29 29.00
C LEU A 292 41.07 -24.82 29.02
N ASN A 293 40.16 -23.90 28.68
CA ASN A 293 40.42 -22.46 28.77
C ASN A 293 40.77 -22.04 30.21
N ALA A 294 40.07 -22.56 31.23
CA ALA A 294 40.38 -22.27 32.63
C ALA A 294 41.79 -22.73 33.05
N ASN A 295 42.31 -23.81 32.45
CA ASN A 295 43.64 -24.35 32.75
C ASN A 295 44.77 -23.67 31.96
N TYR A 296 44.49 -23.24 30.72
CA TYR A 296 45.52 -22.79 29.77
C TYR A 296 45.39 -21.32 29.34
N GLY A 297 44.31 -20.63 29.71
CA GLY A 297 44.05 -19.23 29.40
C GLY A 297 44.19 -18.92 27.91
N ASN A 298 44.93 -17.87 27.58
CA ASN A 298 45.14 -17.42 26.19
C ASN A 298 45.86 -18.45 25.28
N ALA A 299 46.41 -19.54 25.84
CA ALA A 299 46.94 -20.63 25.01
C ALA A 299 45.85 -21.57 24.48
N PHE A 300 44.62 -21.46 25.00
CA PHE A 300 43.42 -22.14 24.52
C PHE A 300 42.22 -21.17 24.62
N PRO A 301 42.14 -20.16 23.74
CA PRO A 301 41.01 -19.23 23.74
C PRO A 301 39.72 -19.98 23.38
N ILE A 302 38.62 -19.55 23.99
CA ILE A 302 37.24 -19.94 23.65
C ILE A 302 36.40 -18.68 23.72
N ASP A 303 35.36 -18.59 22.91
CA ASP A 303 34.39 -17.52 23.01
C ASP A 303 33.19 -17.98 23.84
N GLN A 304 32.72 -17.09 24.72
CA GLN A 304 31.54 -17.26 25.55
C GLN A 304 30.53 -16.12 25.33
N ASP A 305 30.90 -15.11 24.55
CA ASP A 305 30.13 -13.89 24.32
C ASP A 305 30.12 -13.57 22.81
N VAL A 306 29.48 -14.46 22.07
CA VAL A 306 29.40 -14.43 20.61
C VAL A 306 28.40 -13.36 20.15
N ASP A 307 28.82 -12.50 19.22
CA ASP A 307 27.99 -11.40 18.71
C ASP A 307 27.02 -11.90 17.62
N ARG A 308 25.94 -12.57 18.05
CA ARG A 308 24.90 -13.08 17.13
C ARG A 308 23.84 -12.04 16.81
N HIS A 309 23.54 -11.92 15.51
CA HIS A 309 22.41 -11.15 15.04
C HIS A 309 21.09 -11.75 15.55
N LYS A 310 20.14 -10.88 15.92
CA LYS A 310 18.80 -11.27 16.39
C LYS A 310 17.75 -10.74 15.42
N PRO A 311 17.62 -11.37 14.24
CA PRO A 311 16.64 -10.94 13.26
C PRO A 311 15.22 -11.13 13.79
N PHE A 312 14.28 -10.45 13.15
CA PHE A 312 12.87 -10.59 13.41
C PHE A 312 12.42 -12.05 13.30
N ASN A 313 11.74 -12.54 14.34
CA ASN A 313 11.13 -13.86 14.32
C ASN A 313 9.68 -13.77 14.83
N LYS A 314 8.74 -14.18 13.98
CA LYS A 314 7.30 -14.16 14.24
C LYS A 314 6.90 -14.97 15.47
N ASN A 315 7.63 -16.05 15.76
CA ASN A 315 7.35 -16.90 16.91
C ASN A 315 7.69 -16.20 18.24
N HIS A 316 8.45 -15.11 18.21
CA HIS A 316 8.86 -14.34 19.39
C HIS A 316 8.09 -13.03 19.58
N VAL A 317 7.59 -12.42 18.50
CA VAL A 317 7.01 -11.06 18.52
C VAL A 317 5.51 -11.07 18.87
N GLY A 318 4.82 -12.18 18.65
CA GLY A 318 3.36 -12.23 18.79
C GLY A 318 2.65 -11.58 17.59
N GLN A 319 1.32 -11.58 17.64
CA GLN A 319 0.48 -10.95 16.61
C GLN A 319 0.41 -9.44 16.83
N ASP A 320 0.43 -8.69 15.74
CA ASP A 320 0.28 -7.23 15.74
C ASP A 320 -1.09 -6.80 15.18
N PHE A 321 -2.07 -6.63 16.07
CA PHE A 321 -3.46 -6.39 15.70
C PHE A 321 -3.77 -4.89 15.57
N PHE A 322 -4.16 -4.45 14.37
CA PHE A 322 -4.57 -3.07 14.14
C PHE A 322 -5.95 -2.98 13.49
N SER A 323 -6.83 -2.10 13.97
CA SER A 323 -8.16 -1.92 13.37
C SER A 323 -8.72 -0.50 13.41
N ILE A 324 -9.70 -0.26 12.55
CA ILE A 324 -10.42 1.00 12.45
C ILE A 324 -11.93 0.72 12.38
N LEU A 325 -12.68 1.34 13.28
CA LEU A 325 -14.14 1.34 13.30
C LEU A 325 -14.66 2.70 12.83
N GLY A 326 -15.65 2.72 11.94
CA GLY A 326 -16.27 3.95 11.47
C GLY A 326 -17.75 3.84 11.19
N VAL A 327 -18.38 5.02 11.13
CA VAL A 327 -19.78 5.23 10.79
C VAL A 327 -19.84 6.27 9.68
N ASP A 328 -20.67 6.02 8.69
CA ASP A 328 -20.90 6.93 7.57
C ASP A 328 -22.40 7.20 7.36
N LEU A 329 -22.71 8.41 6.94
CA LEU A 329 -24.08 8.87 6.68
C LEU A 329 -24.12 9.55 5.32
N ALA A 330 -25.17 9.32 4.54
CA ALA A 330 -25.39 10.09 3.31
C ALA A 330 -26.85 10.35 2.99
N TYR A 331 -27.13 11.55 2.51
CA TYR A 331 -28.45 11.99 2.11
C TYR A 331 -28.43 12.47 0.64
N PRO A 332 -29.28 11.91 -0.23
CA PRO A 332 -29.37 12.36 -1.61
C PRO A 332 -29.99 13.76 -1.69
N LEU A 333 -29.25 14.72 -2.25
CA LEU A 333 -29.76 16.06 -2.53
C LEU A 333 -30.48 16.11 -3.89
N ILE A 334 -29.94 15.39 -4.88
CA ILE A 334 -30.48 15.29 -6.24
C ILE A 334 -30.30 13.84 -6.71
N ARG A 335 -31.36 13.26 -7.29
CA ARG A 335 -31.35 11.96 -7.97
C ARG A 335 -32.19 12.05 -9.23
N ASP A 336 -31.56 12.55 -10.29
CA ASP A 336 -32.16 12.66 -11.62
C ASP A 336 -31.39 11.79 -12.64
N LEU A 337 -31.94 11.66 -13.85
CA LEU A 337 -31.31 10.85 -14.90
C LEU A 337 -29.92 11.42 -15.27
N GLY A 338 -28.86 10.75 -14.78
CA GLY A 338 -27.46 11.09 -15.08
C GLY A 338 -26.82 12.11 -14.14
N LEU A 339 -27.53 12.60 -13.11
CA LEU A 339 -26.99 13.43 -12.03
C LEU A 339 -27.40 12.86 -10.67
N GLU A 340 -26.40 12.50 -9.88
CA GLU A 340 -26.53 12.21 -8.46
C GLU A 340 -25.66 13.18 -7.67
N LEU A 341 -26.25 13.85 -6.69
CA LEU A 341 -25.53 14.66 -5.71
C LEU A 341 -25.94 14.20 -4.31
N LYS A 342 -24.98 13.79 -3.49
CA LYS A 342 -25.21 13.44 -2.07
C LYS A 342 -24.46 14.39 -1.16
N LEU A 343 -25.08 14.71 -0.02
CA LEU A 343 -24.37 15.19 1.16
C LEU A 343 -23.98 13.97 1.99
N TYR A 344 -22.73 13.84 2.38
CA TYR A 344 -22.28 12.75 3.25
C TYR A 344 -21.42 13.24 4.41
N GLY A 345 -21.20 12.36 5.38
CA GLY A 345 -20.25 12.53 6.46
C GLY A 345 -19.72 11.18 6.94
N GLN A 346 -18.47 11.14 7.38
CA GLN A 346 -17.83 9.95 7.94
C GLN A 346 -17.14 10.28 9.27
N PHE A 347 -17.16 9.34 10.19
CA PHE A 347 -16.36 9.33 11.42
C PHE A 347 -15.66 7.97 11.52
N ALA A 348 -14.40 7.96 11.95
CA ALA A 348 -13.65 6.73 12.19
C ALA A 348 -12.71 6.88 13.39
N THR A 349 -12.49 5.80 14.14
CA THR A 349 -11.59 5.75 15.30
C THR A 349 -10.66 4.55 15.18
N LEU A 350 -9.43 4.72 15.64
CA LEU A 350 -8.43 3.64 15.73
C LEU A 350 -8.76 2.75 16.94
N ILE A 351 -8.52 1.45 16.79
CA ILE A 351 -8.54 0.44 17.84
C ILE A 351 -7.33 -0.45 17.57
N ASP A 352 -6.36 -0.35 18.48
CA ASP A 352 -5.04 -0.93 18.34
C ASP A 352 -4.69 -1.71 19.60
N ASP A 353 -3.86 -2.73 19.50
CA ASP A 353 -3.34 -3.43 20.67
C ASP A 353 -2.26 -2.60 21.38
N ASP A 354 -1.70 -3.14 22.46
CA ASP A 354 -0.63 -2.47 23.21
C ASP A 354 0.56 -3.42 23.25
N ASP A 355 1.44 -3.24 22.28
CA ASP A 355 2.62 -4.05 22.01
C ASP A 355 3.92 -3.25 22.25
N GLY A 356 3.84 -2.20 23.07
CA GLY A 356 4.99 -1.38 23.44
C GLY A 356 6.04 -2.18 24.23
N LEU A 357 7.24 -2.31 23.67
CA LEU A 357 8.37 -3.02 24.28
C LEU A 357 9.43 -2.06 24.84
N SER A 358 10.18 -2.51 25.86
CA SER A 358 11.44 -1.86 26.22
C SER A 358 12.46 -1.99 25.09
N SER A 359 13.46 -1.10 25.04
CA SER A 359 14.50 -1.16 23.99
C SER A 359 15.26 -2.49 23.98
N PHE A 360 15.44 -3.11 25.15
CA PHE A 360 16.08 -4.41 25.27
C PHE A 360 15.20 -5.52 24.69
N GLU A 361 13.92 -5.58 25.06
CA GLU A 361 12.97 -6.58 24.55
C GLU A 361 12.78 -6.45 23.04
N ALA A 362 12.64 -5.22 22.53
CA ALA A 362 12.54 -4.96 21.10
C ALA A 362 13.75 -5.50 20.33
N GLN A 363 14.97 -5.27 20.86
CA GLN A 363 16.19 -5.81 20.27
C GLN A 363 16.25 -7.34 20.33
N GLN A 364 15.76 -7.97 21.41
CA GLN A 364 15.72 -9.43 21.51
C GLN A 364 14.73 -10.07 20.52
N GLN A 365 13.71 -9.34 20.11
CA GLN A 365 12.66 -9.81 19.20
C GLN A 365 12.89 -9.41 17.74
N GLY A 366 13.97 -8.66 17.44
CA GLY A 366 14.23 -8.17 16.10
C GLY A 366 13.20 -7.14 15.63
N VAL A 367 12.69 -6.28 16.51
CA VAL A 367 11.80 -5.17 16.15
C VAL A 367 12.39 -3.83 16.54
N TYR A 368 11.93 -2.76 15.89
CA TYR A 368 12.37 -1.41 16.24
C TYR A 368 11.83 -0.98 17.62
N PRO A 369 12.65 -0.34 18.47
CA PRO A 369 12.19 0.15 19.76
C PRO A 369 11.27 1.37 19.61
N GLY A 370 10.42 1.57 20.62
CA GLY A 370 9.57 2.76 20.69
C GLY A 370 8.19 2.58 20.06
N ASN A 371 7.77 1.34 19.80
CA ASN A 371 6.37 1.08 19.50
C ASN A 371 5.45 1.44 20.67
N ARG A 372 4.20 1.76 20.37
CA ARG A 372 3.14 2.09 21.32
C ARG A 372 1.79 1.87 20.65
N GLN A 373 0.77 1.69 21.47
CA GLN A 373 -0.62 1.78 21.03
C GLN A 373 -0.92 3.11 20.30
N ALA A 374 -1.36 2.99 19.05
CA ALA A 374 -1.91 4.05 18.22
C ALA A 374 -3.32 4.43 18.70
N THR A 375 -3.58 5.74 18.81
CA THR A 375 -4.90 6.24 19.20
C THR A 375 -5.29 7.44 18.35
N GLY A 376 -6.58 7.61 18.09
CA GLY A 376 -7.04 8.77 17.34
C GLY A 376 -8.37 8.57 16.67
N PHE A 377 -8.90 9.65 16.11
CA PHE A 377 -10.09 9.61 15.28
C PHE A 377 -10.01 10.62 14.13
N GLY A 378 -10.79 10.36 13.10
CA GLY A 378 -10.96 11.24 11.96
C GLY A 378 -12.43 11.49 11.64
N ILE A 379 -12.72 12.70 11.21
CA ILE A 379 -14.01 13.13 10.67
C ILE A 379 -13.77 13.57 9.23
N ALA A 380 -14.64 13.18 8.30
CA ALA A 380 -14.76 13.75 6.97
C ALA A 380 -16.21 14.23 6.78
N ALA A 381 -16.49 15.48 7.18
CA ALA A 381 -17.80 16.10 7.12
C ALA A 381 -17.72 17.64 7.25
N PRO A 382 -18.60 18.40 6.58
CA PRO A 382 -19.53 17.94 5.56
C PRO A 382 -18.80 17.53 4.26
N GLY A 383 -19.34 16.53 3.57
CA GLY A 383 -18.85 16.04 2.28
C GLY A 383 -19.89 16.12 1.18
N LEU A 384 -19.47 16.38 -0.06
CA LEU A 384 -20.30 16.33 -1.26
C LEU A 384 -19.79 15.23 -2.19
N TRP A 385 -20.71 14.37 -2.62
CA TRP A 385 -20.44 13.33 -3.61
C TRP A 385 -21.22 13.62 -4.89
N LEU A 386 -20.51 13.70 -6.02
CA LEU A 386 -21.07 14.03 -7.32
C LEU A 386 -20.86 12.86 -8.30
N SER A 387 -21.94 12.43 -8.94
CA SER A 387 -21.91 11.58 -10.14
C SER A 387 -22.68 12.30 -11.24
N LEU A 388 -22.00 12.83 -12.26
CA LEU A 388 -22.60 13.57 -13.38
C LEU A 388 -22.04 13.03 -14.72
N GLY A 389 -22.74 12.06 -15.31
CA GLY A 389 -22.26 11.40 -16.53
C GLY A 389 -20.84 10.82 -16.36
N PRO A 390 -19.84 11.25 -17.16
CA PRO A 390 -18.46 10.80 -17.02
C PRO A 390 -17.71 11.47 -15.85
N LEU A 391 -18.29 12.50 -15.24
CA LEU A 391 -17.70 13.22 -14.12
C LEU A 391 -18.07 12.52 -12.82
N ASN A 392 -17.08 12.18 -12.01
CA ASN A 392 -17.24 11.84 -10.61
C ASN A 392 -16.40 12.80 -9.77
N GLY A 393 -16.88 13.11 -8.57
CA GLY A 393 -16.18 14.02 -7.70
C GLY A 393 -16.57 13.87 -6.24
N GLN A 394 -15.61 14.20 -5.39
CA GLN A 394 -15.74 14.18 -3.94
C GLN A 394 -15.11 15.46 -3.39
N LEU A 395 -15.74 16.09 -2.40
CA LEU A 395 -15.15 17.21 -1.67
C LEU A 395 -15.62 17.12 -0.22
N ASP A 396 -14.69 17.01 0.72
CA ASP A 396 -15.02 17.01 2.14
C ASP A 396 -14.04 17.83 2.98
N PHE A 397 -14.57 18.38 4.07
CA PHE A 397 -13.75 18.91 5.16
C PHE A 397 -13.35 17.77 6.09
N ARG A 398 -12.06 17.71 6.44
CA ARG A 398 -11.49 16.68 7.31
C ARG A 398 -10.96 17.28 8.60
N HIS A 399 -11.12 16.53 9.69
CA HIS A 399 -10.51 16.82 10.99
C HIS A 399 -9.98 15.53 11.61
N PHE A 400 -8.67 15.43 11.80
CA PHE A 400 -7.99 14.26 12.37
C PHE A 400 -7.35 14.64 13.70
N ARG A 401 -7.36 13.70 14.65
CA ARG A 401 -6.70 13.84 15.95
C ARG A 401 -5.74 12.70 16.20
N ARG A 402 -4.59 13.03 16.76
CA ARG A 402 -3.52 12.10 17.13
C ARG A 402 -3.01 11.30 15.93
N ASP A 403 -3.07 9.97 15.99
CA ASP A 403 -2.41 9.06 15.05
C ASP A 403 -3.29 8.74 13.83
N PHE A 404 -4.53 9.24 13.81
CA PHE A 404 -5.47 8.91 12.75
C PHE A 404 -4.95 9.33 11.37
N ASP A 405 -4.90 8.35 10.47
CA ASP A 405 -4.72 8.58 9.05
C ASP A 405 -5.94 8.10 8.26
N SER A 406 -6.39 8.91 7.32
CA SER A 406 -7.39 8.47 6.34
C SER A 406 -6.74 7.58 5.31
N ARG A 407 -7.50 6.64 4.75
CA ARG A 407 -7.01 5.73 3.72
C ARG A 407 -5.79 4.95 4.26
N TYR A 408 -5.82 4.57 5.54
CA TYR A 408 -4.76 3.78 6.15
C TYR A 408 -4.53 2.48 5.35
N PHE A 409 -5.64 1.86 4.93
CA PHE A 409 -5.68 0.72 4.02
C PHE A 409 -5.87 1.21 2.57
N ASP A 410 -4.82 1.75 1.96
CA ASP A 410 -4.82 2.26 0.59
C ASP A 410 -4.14 1.30 -0.41
N GLU A 411 -3.83 1.80 -1.61
CA GLU A 411 -3.13 1.02 -2.64
C GLU A 411 -1.71 0.59 -2.26
N LEU A 412 -1.07 1.25 -1.29
CA LEU A 412 0.29 0.98 -0.82
C LEU A 412 0.30 0.13 0.44
N TYR A 413 -0.87 -0.13 1.04
CA TYR A 413 -0.96 -0.88 2.29
C TYR A 413 -0.16 -2.19 2.25
N GLU A 414 -0.22 -2.96 1.17
CA GLU A 414 0.50 -4.23 1.07
C GLU A 414 2.02 -4.11 1.00
N LEU A 415 2.56 -2.93 0.63
CA LEU A 415 3.99 -2.61 0.73
C LEU A 415 4.34 -2.08 2.12
N ASP A 416 3.48 -1.22 2.66
CA ASP A 416 3.74 -0.57 3.94
C ASP A 416 3.38 -1.46 5.13
N ARG A 417 2.63 -2.55 4.96
CA ARG A 417 2.02 -3.33 6.04
C ARG A 417 3.01 -3.66 7.16
N ALA A 418 4.17 -4.19 6.77
CA ALA A 418 5.32 -4.40 7.62
C ALA A 418 6.59 -4.14 6.80
N HIS A 419 7.49 -3.35 7.36
CA HIS A 419 8.80 -3.04 6.79
C HIS A 419 9.85 -3.93 7.45
N LEU A 420 10.80 -4.41 6.67
CA LEU A 420 11.89 -5.27 7.13
C LEU A 420 13.21 -4.69 6.63
N ASP A 421 14.09 -4.32 7.55
CA ASP A 421 15.43 -3.84 7.22
C ASP A 421 16.35 -5.04 6.99
N LEU A 422 16.69 -5.29 5.72
CA LEU A 422 17.54 -6.42 5.32
C LEU A 422 18.98 -6.33 5.85
N THR A 423 19.41 -5.17 6.36
CA THR A 423 20.75 -5.01 6.95
C THR A 423 20.78 -5.42 8.41
N THR A 424 19.73 -5.07 9.16
CA THR A 424 19.66 -5.31 10.61
C THR A 424 18.81 -6.53 10.97
N GLY A 425 18.01 -7.04 10.02
CA GLY A 425 17.00 -8.05 10.26
C GLY A 425 15.79 -7.54 11.05
N GLN A 426 15.70 -6.24 11.35
CA GLN A 426 14.63 -5.70 12.20
C GLN A 426 13.36 -5.41 11.41
N ALA A 427 12.20 -5.74 11.99
CA ALA A 427 10.90 -5.41 11.41
C ALA A 427 10.17 -4.27 12.13
N GLN A 428 9.30 -3.60 11.40
CA GLN A 428 8.38 -2.59 11.91
C GLN A 428 7.04 -2.64 11.19
N SER A 429 5.95 -2.75 11.93
CA SER A 429 4.58 -2.65 11.43
C SER A 429 4.21 -1.22 11.01
N LYS A 430 3.10 -1.06 10.26
CA LYS A 430 2.66 0.24 9.73
C LYS A 430 2.14 1.15 10.84
N ASP A 431 1.45 0.58 11.82
CA ASP A 431 0.86 1.29 12.96
C ASP A 431 1.95 1.89 13.86
N ALA A 432 3.06 1.17 14.06
CA ALA A 432 4.24 1.61 14.80
C ALA A 432 4.91 2.85 14.19
N ARG A 433 4.66 3.10 12.90
CA ARG A 433 5.13 4.30 12.17
C ARG A 433 4.15 5.46 12.22
N LEU A 434 2.98 5.29 12.84
CA LEU A 434 2.04 6.39 13.07
C LEU A 434 2.60 7.34 14.14
N GLY A 435 3.13 8.47 13.66
CA GLY A 435 3.66 9.54 14.51
C GLY A 435 2.58 10.54 14.97
N TYR A 436 2.81 11.16 16.13
CA TYR A 436 1.94 12.18 16.71
C TYR A 436 1.67 13.35 15.75
N SER A 437 0.53 13.30 15.06
CA SER A 437 -0.02 14.47 14.39
C SER A 437 -0.96 15.19 15.37
N ASN A 438 -0.58 16.38 15.80
CA ASN A 438 -1.52 17.25 16.51
C ASN A 438 -2.73 17.52 15.61
N ASP A 439 -3.89 17.80 16.21
CA ASP A 439 -5.16 18.04 15.54
C ASP A 439 -5.00 18.75 14.17
N LEU A 440 -5.23 18.00 13.10
CA LEU A 440 -5.11 18.45 11.71
C LEU A 440 -6.50 18.71 11.16
N SER A 441 -6.66 19.80 10.41
CA SER A 441 -7.91 20.11 9.72
C SER A 441 -7.65 20.61 8.31
N GLY A 442 -8.57 20.35 7.39
CA GLY A 442 -8.42 20.84 6.03
C GLY A 442 -9.40 20.19 5.07
N PHE A 443 -8.99 20.07 3.82
CA PHE A 443 -9.87 19.58 2.76
C PHE A 443 -9.26 18.42 2.00
N PHE A 444 -10.13 17.56 1.54
CA PHE A 444 -9.86 16.57 0.52
C PHE A 444 -10.78 16.81 -0.67
N GLY A 445 -10.22 16.69 -1.87
CA GLY A 445 -10.98 16.73 -3.10
C GLY A 445 -10.55 15.62 -4.05
N HIS A 446 -11.52 14.99 -4.71
CA HIS A 446 -11.34 14.09 -5.83
C HIS A 446 -12.12 14.59 -7.05
N LEU A 447 -11.54 14.43 -8.23
CA LEU A 447 -12.19 14.67 -9.50
C LEU A 447 -11.72 13.64 -10.52
N GLY A 448 -12.65 12.87 -11.09
CA GLY A 448 -12.42 11.97 -12.20
C GLY A 448 -13.32 12.32 -13.38
N THR A 449 -12.78 12.34 -14.60
CA THR A 449 -13.59 12.65 -15.79
C THR A 449 -13.04 12.07 -17.09
N GLU A 450 -13.93 11.84 -18.06
CA GLU A 450 -13.54 11.64 -19.46
C GLU A 450 -13.34 13.00 -20.16
N LEU A 451 -12.09 13.34 -20.45
CA LEU A 451 -11.70 14.54 -21.20
C LEU A 451 -12.03 14.36 -22.69
N GLY A 452 -13.14 14.96 -23.11
CA GLY A 452 -13.51 15.08 -24.53
C GLY A 452 -13.72 13.75 -25.26
N SER A 453 -14.08 12.66 -24.54
CA SER A 453 -14.09 11.28 -25.06
C SER A 453 -12.70 10.72 -25.44
N TYR A 454 -11.59 11.42 -25.17
CA TYR A 454 -10.25 11.04 -25.64
C TYR A 454 -9.37 10.45 -24.55
N ALA A 455 -9.50 10.92 -23.32
CA ALA A 455 -8.74 10.43 -22.19
C ALA A 455 -9.62 10.36 -20.95
N TYR A 456 -9.32 9.44 -20.05
CA TYR A 456 -9.78 9.51 -18.67
C TYR A 456 -8.66 10.11 -17.83
N ALA A 457 -8.99 11.03 -16.93
CA ALA A 457 -8.06 11.57 -15.95
C ALA A 457 -8.74 11.64 -14.59
N SER A 458 -7.99 11.31 -13.54
CA SER A 458 -8.42 11.47 -12.15
C SER A 458 -7.34 12.14 -11.32
N ILE A 459 -7.75 12.99 -10.39
CA ILE A 459 -6.87 13.59 -9.40
C ILE A 459 -7.57 13.63 -8.04
N SER A 460 -6.85 13.24 -7.00
CA SER A 460 -7.20 13.43 -5.60
C SER A 460 -6.12 14.28 -4.94
N TYR A 461 -6.52 15.21 -4.10
CA TYR A 461 -5.60 16.02 -3.31
C TYR A 461 -6.15 16.23 -1.91
N GLN A 462 -5.27 16.08 -0.91
CA GLN A 462 -5.55 16.45 0.47
C GLN A 462 -4.56 17.50 0.93
N TYR A 463 -5.07 18.49 1.67
CA TYR A 463 -4.25 19.41 2.43
C TYR A 463 -4.86 19.59 3.82
N LEU A 464 -4.20 19.04 4.85
CA LEU A 464 -4.55 19.26 6.25
C LEU A 464 -3.44 20.03 6.95
N THR A 465 -3.81 20.92 7.86
CA THR A 465 -2.88 21.72 8.64
C THR A 465 -3.34 21.80 10.09
N GLY A 466 -2.39 22.04 10.99
CA GLY A 466 -2.63 22.11 12.43
C GLY A 466 -1.47 22.83 13.11
N THR A 467 -1.21 22.48 14.38
CA THR A 467 -0.05 23.03 15.10
C THR A 467 1.28 22.35 14.71
N GLY A 468 1.22 21.16 14.13
CA GLY A 468 2.36 20.44 13.57
C GLY A 468 2.48 20.59 12.05
N ASP A 469 3.29 19.72 11.45
CA ASP A 469 3.51 19.72 10.01
C ASP A 469 2.21 19.45 9.23
N PRO A 470 1.98 20.12 8.10
CA PRO A 470 0.81 19.84 7.28
C PRO A 470 0.85 18.40 6.75
N LYS A 471 -0.33 17.80 6.55
CA LYS A 471 -0.46 16.49 5.92
C LYS A 471 -1.03 16.67 4.52
N GLN A 472 -0.18 16.40 3.55
CA GLN A 472 -0.48 16.59 2.14
C GLN A 472 -0.38 15.27 1.39
N GLN A 473 -1.31 15.01 0.49
CA GLN A 473 -1.28 13.82 -0.37
C GLN A 473 -1.77 14.18 -1.78
N ILE A 474 -1.22 13.54 -2.79
CA ILE A 474 -1.70 13.64 -4.17
C ILE A 474 -1.77 12.26 -4.81
N ILE A 475 -2.87 12.00 -5.50
CA ILE A 475 -3.04 10.81 -6.35
C ILE A 475 -3.55 11.29 -7.69
N ALA A 476 -2.87 10.88 -8.76
CA ALA A 476 -3.25 11.22 -10.11
C ALA A 476 -3.15 10.01 -11.01
N SER A 477 -4.09 9.86 -11.94
CA SER A 477 -3.99 8.87 -12.98
C SER A 477 -4.56 9.39 -14.29
N ALA A 478 -4.04 8.89 -15.40
CA ALA A 478 -4.54 9.21 -16.73
C ALA A 478 -4.45 7.99 -17.65
N SER A 479 -5.45 7.81 -18.51
CA SER A 479 -5.42 6.82 -19.58
C SER A 479 -6.01 7.35 -20.87
N LEU A 480 -5.55 6.83 -22.00
CA LEU A 480 -6.20 7.07 -23.28
C LEU A 480 -7.49 6.25 -23.39
N SER A 481 -8.55 6.87 -23.89
CA SER A 481 -9.82 6.20 -24.08
C SER A 481 -9.76 5.20 -25.24
N ARG A 482 -10.63 4.19 -25.20
CA ARG A 482 -10.82 3.24 -26.32
C ARG A 482 -11.18 3.93 -27.63
N LYS A 483 -11.81 5.11 -27.59
CA LYS A 483 -12.14 5.89 -28.80
C LYS A 483 -10.89 6.52 -29.39
N LEU A 484 -10.02 7.13 -28.58
CA LEU A 484 -8.79 7.75 -29.08
C LEU A 484 -7.79 6.69 -29.58
N LEU A 485 -7.69 5.56 -28.90
CA LEU A 485 -6.80 4.46 -29.30
C LEU A 485 -7.08 3.94 -30.71
N LYS A 486 -8.30 4.09 -31.24
CA LYS A 486 -8.61 3.75 -32.65
C LYS A 486 -7.83 4.58 -33.67
N TYR A 487 -7.39 5.78 -33.31
CA TYR A 487 -6.57 6.65 -34.17
C TYR A 487 -5.07 6.35 -34.07
N PHE A 488 -4.66 5.55 -33.08
CA PHE A 488 -3.29 5.12 -32.89
C PHE A 488 -3.21 3.59 -33.09
N PRO A 489 -3.18 3.10 -34.34
CA PRO A 489 -3.35 1.67 -34.65
C PRO A 489 -2.32 0.77 -33.97
N HIS A 490 -1.13 1.29 -33.67
CA HIS A 490 -0.06 0.59 -32.97
C HIS A 490 -0.16 0.66 -31.44
N LEU A 491 -1.11 1.42 -30.87
CA LEU A 491 -1.27 1.61 -29.44
C LEU A 491 -2.59 1.00 -28.97
N LYS A 492 -2.49 -0.06 -28.16
CA LYS A 492 -3.61 -0.77 -27.53
C LYS A 492 -3.97 -0.18 -26.16
N ARG A 493 -2.99 0.36 -25.44
CA ARG A 493 -3.16 0.92 -24.09
C ARG A 493 -2.10 1.97 -23.81
N ALA A 494 -2.48 3.01 -23.09
CA ALA A 494 -1.56 3.93 -22.42
C ALA A 494 -2.22 4.39 -21.12
N TYR A 495 -1.58 4.09 -19.99
CA TYR A 495 -2.01 4.43 -18.64
C TYR A 495 -0.80 4.86 -17.83
N ALA A 496 -0.94 5.90 -17.02
CA ALA A 496 0.08 6.34 -16.08
C ALA A 496 -0.59 6.78 -14.78
N TYR A 497 0.14 6.64 -13.68
CA TYR A 497 -0.33 7.00 -12.35
C TYR A 497 0.82 7.51 -11.49
N PHE A 498 0.48 8.36 -10.53
CA PHE A 498 1.36 8.93 -9.53
C PHE A 498 0.61 9.05 -8.22
N HIS A 499 1.24 8.63 -7.14
CA HIS A 499 0.74 8.70 -5.78
C HIS A 499 1.90 9.14 -4.89
N LYS A 500 1.65 10.14 -4.05
CA LYS A 500 2.54 10.49 -2.96
C LYS A 500 1.75 10.85 -1.71
N ASN A 501 2.03 10.16 -0.61
CA ASN A 501 1.55 10.51 0.73
C ASN A 501 2.56 11.39 1.48
N ASN A 502 2.13 12.02 2.58
CA ASN A 502 2.96 12.78 3.52
C ASN A 502 3.91 13.83 2.90
N ILE A 503 3.48 14.54 1.86
CA ILE A 503 4.30 15.54 1.16
C ILE A 503 4.80 16.63 2.14
N GLY A 504 6.12 16.84 2.16
CA GLY A 504 6.80 17.84 2.98
C GLY A 504 7.06 17.42 4.43
N ARG A 505 6.92 16.13 4.75
CA ARG A 505 7.15 15.57 6.09
C ARG A 505 8.37 14.65 6.15
N ASN A 506 8.67 13.95 5.07
CA ASN A 506 9.71 12.94 5.07
C ASN A 506 11.06 13.56 4.73
N PRO A 507 12.17 12.90 5.07
CA PRO A 507 13.46 13.31 4.59
C PRO A 507 13.50 13.32 3.05
N ASN A 508 14.19 14.30 2.48
CA ASN A 508 14.48 14.36 1.05
C ASN A 508 15.36 13.16 0.60
N GLU A 509 15.68 13.06 -0.70
CA GLU A 509 16.32 11.86 -1.27
C GLU A 509 17.68 11.53 -0.60
N ASP A 510 18.46 12.56 -0.25
CA ASP A 510 19.75 12.43 0.42
C ASP A 510 19.69 12.47 1.96
N GLY A 511 18.51 12.66 2.53
CA GLY A 511 18.26 12.70 3.97
C GLY A 511 18.77 13.96 4.69
N SER A 512 19.17 15.02 3.96
CA SER A 512 19.69 16.27 4.52
C SER A 512 18.62 17.31 4.88
N GLY A 513 17.39 17.15 4.40
CA GLY A 513 16.30 18.10 4.54
C GLY A 513 14.92 17.43 4.44
N ARG A 514 13.89 18.23 4.19
CA ARG A 514 12.52 17.75 3.94
C ARG A 514 12.24 17.64 2.45
N ASP A 515 11.38 16.70 2.10
CA ASP A 515 10.98 16.44 0.72
C ASP A 515 10.19 17.59 0.07
N ASP A 516 10.44 17.83 -1.20
CA ASP A 516 9.63 18.71 -2.04
C ASP A 516 8.37 18.01 -2.61
N PHE A 517 7.44 18.77 -3.20
CA PHE A 517 6.13 18.25 -3.64
C PHE A 517 6.19 17.00 -4.52
N PHE A 518 7.14 16.93 -5.45
CA PHE A 518 7.31 15.79 -6.37
C PHE A 518 8.59 15.00 -6.12
N GLU A 519 9.37 15.36 -5.10
CA GLU A 519 10.57 14.61 -4.75
C GLU A 519 10.19 13.23 -4.21
N PRO A 520 10.76 12.13 -4.70
CA PRO A 520 10.41 10.80 -4.18
C PRO A 520 10.74 10.64 -2.70
N THR A 521 9.91 9.85 -2.03
CA THR A 521 10.06 9.40 -0.64
C THR A 521 9.59 7.96 -0.56
N GLU A 522 9.77 7.30 0.58
CA GLU A 522 9.18 5.99 0.91
C GLU A 522 7.66 5.95 0.64
N ASP A 523 6.97 7.06 0.89
CA ASP A 523 5.53 7.25 0.60
C ASP A 523 5.18 7.55 -0.88
N THR A 524 6.10 7.33 -1.83
CA THR A 524 5.91 7.64 -3.26
C THR A 524 5.75 6.36 -4.09
N PHE A 525 4.73 6.35 -4.94
CA PHE A 525 4.46 5.26 -5.87
C PHE A 525 4.00 5.79 -7.23
N TYR A 526 4.65 5.36 -8.31
CA TYR A 526 4.24 5.76 -9.65
C TYR A 526 4.60 4.72 -10.70
N GLY A 527 3.96 4.82 -11.86
CA GLY A 527 4.22 3.89 -12.94
C GLY A 527 3.38 4.13 -14.17
N PHE A 528 3.54 3.24 -15.14
CA PHE A 528 2.82 3.28 -16.40
C PHE A 528 2.60 1.88 -16.97
N ASP A 529 1.57 1.75 -17.81
CA ASP A 529 1.23 0.55 -18.58
C ASP A 529 0.93 0.94 -20.04
N VAL A 530 1.79 0.49 -20.94
CA VAL A 530 1.72 0.75 -22.38
C VAL A 530 1.55 -0.58 -23.12
N GLY A 531 0.53 -0.66 -23.96
CA GLY A 531 0.28 -1.80 -24.84
C GLY A 531 0.47 -1.40 -26.29
N LEU A 532 1.33 -2.09 -27.02
CA LEU A 532 1.59 -1.87 -28.45
C LEU A 532 1.05 -3.02 -29.29
N ASN A 533 0.24 -2.74 -30.32
CA ASN A 533 -0.21 -3.75 -31.27
C ASN A 533 0.93 -4.12 -32.23
N ILE A 534 1.23 -5.42 -32.33
CA ILE A 534 2.11 -5.95 -33.38
C ILE A 534 1.26 -6.30 -34.61
N LYS A 535 0.20 -7.09 -34.38
CA LYS A 535 -0.79 -7.52 -35.38
C LYS A 535 -2.10 -7.88 -34.66
N GLU A 536 -3.13 -8.23 -35.43
CA GLU A 536 -4.38 -8.73 -34.85
C GLU A 536 -4.11 -9.95 -33.95
N GLY A 537 -4.67 -9.92 -32.73
CA GLY A 537 -4.46 -10.95 -31.72
C GLY A 537 -3.09 -10.96 -31.04
N ALA A 538 -2.15 -10.06 -31.37
CA ALA A 538 -0.82 -10.02 -30.72
C ALA A 538 -0.37 -8.60 -30.35
N SER A 539 0.01 -8.40 -29.09
CA SER A 539 0.47 -7.11 -28.56
C SER A 539 1.66 -7.26 -27.62
N VAL A 540 2.54 -6.27 -27.57
CA VAL A 540 3.54 -6.13 -26.50
C VAL A 540 2.95 -5.28 -25.38
N ARG A 541 3.01 -5.76 -24.14
CA ARG A 541 2.65 -5.01 -22.94
C ARG A 541 3.91 -4.66 -22.17
N TRP A 542 4.07 -3.38 -21.86
CA TRP A 542 5.13 -2.83 -21.03
C TRP A 542 4.50 -2.16 -19.81
N ASP A 543 4.64 -2.79 -18.65
CA ASP A 543 4.20 -2.30 -17.35
C ASP A 543 5.43 -2.01 -16.49
N THR A 544 5.53 -0.83 -15.90
CA THR A 544 6.63 -0.47 -15.00
C THR A 544 6.10 0.29 -13.81
N ARG A 545 6.57 -0.09 -12.63
CA ARG A 545 6.16 0.45 -11.34
C ARG A 545 7.41 0.76 -10.53
N PHE A 546 7.36 1.89 -9.84
CA PHE A 546 8.42 2.38 -8.96
C PHE A 546 7.84 2.62 -7.58
N PHE A 547 8.53 2.11 -6.58
CA PHE A 547 8.33 2.39 -5.17
C PHE A 547 9.70 2.58 -4.53
N PHE A 548 9.72 3.09 -3.31
CA PHE A 548 10.96 3.51 -2.67
C PHE A 548 11.00 3.00 -1.24
N GLU A 549 12.21 2.71 -0.79
CA GLU A 549 12.50 2.24 0.55
C GLU A 549 13.61 3.09 1.13
N ARG A 550 13.54 3.39 2.44
CA ARG A 550 14.59 4.14 3.11
C ARG A 550 15.49 3.19 3.88
N THR A 551 16.74 3.13 3.46
CA THR A 551 17.76 2.29 4.11
C THR A 551 18.19 2.88 5.46
N ALA A 552 18.85 2.06 6.29
CA ALA A 552 19.37 2.45 7.61
C ALA A 552 20.28 3.71 7.57
N ASN A 553 20.99 3.94 6.46
CA ASN A 553 21.85 5.11 6.28
C ASN A 553 21.08 6.39 5.88
N ARG A 554 19.74 6.35 5.90
CA ARG A 554 18.80 7.41 5.50
C ARG A 554 18.80 7.78 4.03
N ARG A 555 19.42 7.00 3.15
CA ARG A 555 19.28 7.20 1.71
C ARG A 555 18.06 6.47 1.17
N LEU A 556 17.40 7.11 0.23
CA LEU A 556 16.28 6.53 -0.48
C LEU A 556 16.78 5.59 -1.57
N GLN A 557 16.31 4.34 -1.54
CA GLN A 557 16.54 3.34 -2.56
C GLN A 557 15.27 3.21 -3.41
N ARG A 558 15.45 3.22 -4.74
CA ARG A 558 14.35 3.03 -5.68
C ARG A 558 14.29 1.58 -6.13
N HIS A 559 13.13 0.97 -5.91
CA HIS A 559 12.80 -0.35 -6.42
C HIS A 559 12.02 -0.23 -7.71
N LYS A 560 12.21 -1.22 -8.59
CA LYS A 560 11.58 -1.23 -9.92
C LYS A 560 11.05 -2.62 -10.23
N VAL A 561 9.75 -2.68 -10.47
CA VAL A 561 9.11 -3.85 -11.06
C VAL A 561 8.73 -3.52 -12.49
N MET A 562 9.31 -4.26 -13.44
CA MET A 562 9.06 -4.09 -14.87
C MET A 562 8.61 -5.42 -15.47
N THR A 563 7.50 -5.39 -16.21
CA THR A 563 7.03 -6.53 -16.99
C THR A 563 6.98 -6.13 -18.46
N LEU A 564 7.67 -6.90 -19.31
CA LEU A 564 7.64 -6.75 -20.76
C LEU A 564 7.23 -8.08 -21.39
N GLU A 565 5.97 -8.17 -21.82
CA GLU A 565 5.34 -9.41 -22.29
C GLU A 565 4.79 -9.25 -23.70
N THR A 566 5.06 -10.22 -24.57
CA THR A 566 4.26 -10.43 -25.79
C THR A 566 3.02 -11.23 -25.39
N VAL A 567 1.84 -10.67 -25.62
CA VAL A 567 0.54 -11.24 -25.30
C VAL A 567 -0.19 -11.59 -26.59
N PHE A 568 -0.63 -12.83 -26.70
CA PHE A 568 -1.48 -13.35 -27.76
C PHE A 568 -2.87 -13.61 -27.19
N ASP A 569 -3.88 -12.92 -27.71
CA ASP A 569 -5.28 -13.06 -27.31
C ASP A 569 -6.03 -13.89 -28.37
N PHE A 570 -6.78 -14.91 -27.94
CA PHE A 570 -7.52 -15.83 -28.80
C PHE A 570 -9.01 -15.91 -28.46
#